data_AF-A0A7V9LYU1-F1
#
_entry.id   AF-A0A7V9LYU1-F1
#
_cell.length_a   1.000
_cell.length_b   1.000
_cell.length_c   1.000
_cell.angle_alpha   90.00
_cell.angle_beta   90.00
_cell.angle_gamma   90.00
#
_symmetry.space_group_name_H-M   'P 1'
#
loop_
_entity.id
_entity.type
_entity.pdbx_description
1 polymer ?
#
loop_
_entity_poly.entity_id
_entity_poly.type
_entity_poly.pdbx_seq_one_letter_code
_entity_poly.pdbx_strand_id
1 'polypeptide(L)'
;MGRAGHRGEGQRVFETVLVADRGLLAVRVIRSCQRLGIKAVSCVAEGDEHALHALVADEVIALGPAADQLSRNDLIQAFIEAALVSGATAIHPGGARDLGVAGFAQAVLAAGLIWAGAPLAGLTPWSETVRRGDRALLWETAPPVAGQAAQPGVVGPDRLVEAVTGLDLVERQLRHAAGEPLDDVPAPSGHAIQAALYAGPQTLVPVAVRGWVVPEHDGVVIDAVLADGAWLTRHDDAVLARVTAHGRDRAQALDRLTAAVDGIAVTEPPAELAALRALLRESR
;
A
#
# COMPACT_ATOMS: atom_id res chain seq x y z
N MET A 1 -0.96 -36.50 -20.67
CA MET A 1 0.16 -36.18 -19.75
C MET A 1 0.99 -35.06 -20.37
N GLY A 2 0.57 -33.81 -20.18
CA GLY A 2 1.35 -32.63 -20.57
C GLY A 2 2.19 -32.19 -19.37
N ARG A 3 3.51 -32.08 -19.56
CA ARG A 3 4.47 -31.68 -18.52
C ARG A 3 4.07 -30.31 -17.94
N ALA A 4 3.76 -30.27 -16.65
CA ALA A 4 3.77 -29.04 -15.87
C ALA A 4 5.21 -28.50 -15.89
N GLY A 5 5.45 -27.47 -16.71
CA GLY A 5 6.71 -26.75 -16.70
C GLY A 5 6.84 -26.05 -15.36
N HIS A 6 7.82 -26.47 -14.57
CA HIS A 6 8.26 -25.77 -13.37
C HIS A 6 8.80 -24.40 -13.83
N ARG A 7 8.00 -23.34 -13.68
CA ARG A 7 8.40 -21.96 -13.96
C ARG A 7 9.14 -21.44 -12.73
N GLY A 8 10.39 -21.02 -12.92
CA GLY A 8 11.26 -20.56 -11.83
C GLY A 8 10.89 -19.17 -11.32
N GLU A 9 11.28 -18.89 -10.08
CA GLU A 9 11.30 -17.55 -9.48
C GLU A 9 12.01 -16.57 -10.43
N GLY A 10 11.28 -15.55 -10.92
CA GLY A 10 11.81 -14.54 -11.85
C GLY A 10 11.08 -14.42 -13.20
N GLN A 11 10.03 -15.20 -13.45
CA GLN A 11 9.21 -15.00 -14.65
C GLN A 11 8.23 -13.84 -14.45
N ARG A 12 8.27 -12.83 -15.34
CA ARG A 12 7.34 -11.70 -15.34
C ARG A 12 5.90 -12.20 -15.51
N VAL A 13 5.04 -11.89 -14.54
CA VAL A 13 3.61 -12.23 -14.57
C VAL A 13 2.78 -11.25 -15.40
N PHE A 14 3.23 -10.00 -15.49
CA PHE A 14 2.72 -8.97 -16.39
C PHE A 14 3.88 -8.23 -17.05
N GLU A 15 3.64 -7.63 -18.21
CA GLU A 15 4.59 -6.69 -18.80
C GLU A 15 4.41 -5.28 -18.21
N THR A 16 3.15 -4.81 -18.17
CA THR A 16 2.78 -3.48 -17.67
C THR A 16 1.52 -3.57 -16.81
N VAL A 17 1.56 -2.93 -15.64
CA VAL A 17 0.43 -2.80 -14.71
C VAL A 17 0.19 -1.32 -14.42
N LEU A 18 -1.07 -0.89 -14.54
CA LEU A 18 -1.49 0.42 -14.08
C LEU A 18 -1.90 0.37 -12.60
N VAL A 19 -1.40 1.31 -11.80
CA VAL A 19 -1.70 1.45 -10.38
C VAL A 19 -2.72 2.57 -10.21
N ALA A 20 -3.98 2.19 -9.99
CA ALA A 20 -5.10 3.11 -9.83
C ALA A 20 -5.27 3.54 -8.37
N ASP A 21 -4.21 4.11 -7.79
CA ASP A 21 -4.18 4.61 -6.40
C ASP A 21 -3.14 5.74 -6.28
N ARG A 22 -3.08 6.40 -5.11
CA ARG A 22 -2.06 7.38 -4.74
C ARG A 22 -1.42 7.08 -3.40
N GLY A 23 -0.48 7.92 -2.98
CA GLY A 23 0.13 7.84 -1.65
C GLY A 23 0.82 6.50 -1.35
N LEU A 24 0.73 6.06 -0.09
CA LEU A 24 1.54 4.97 0.46
C LEU A 24 1.30 3.64 -0.23
N LEU A 25 0.04 3.32 -0.53
CA LEU A 25 -0.33 2.07 -1.19
C LEU A 25 0.11 2.05 -2.65
N ALA A 26 -0.05 3.15 -3.38
CA ALA A 26 0.46 3.26 -4.74
C ALA A 26 1.98 3.04 -4.80
N VAL A 27 2.74 3.71 -3.95
CA VAL A 27 4.21 3.53 -3.85
C VAL A 27 4.57 2.07 -3.55
N ARG A 28 3.84 1.42 -2.64
CA ARG A 28 4.08 0.00 -2.31
C ARG A 28 3.81 -0.92 -3.50
N VAL A 29 2.73 -0.69 -4.24
CA VAL A 29 2.39 -1.48 -5.43
C VAL A 29 3.43 -1.29 -6.52
N ILE A 30 3.79 -0.04 -6.82
CA ILE A 30 4.83 0.31 -7.81
C ILE A 30 6.15 -0.39 -7.50
N ARG A 31 6.63 -0.29 -6.26
CA ARG A 31 7.88 -0.95 -5.83
C ARG A 31 7.80 -2.47 -5.96
N SER A 32 6.62 -3.05 -5.76
CA SER A 32 6.42 -4.51 -5.90
C SER A 32 6.44 -4.92 -7.37
N CYS A 33 5.80 -4.16 -8.25
CA CYS A 33 5.92 -4.33 -9.70
C CYS A 33 7.38 -4.27 -10.16
N GLN A 34 8.15 -3.28 -9.70
CA GLN A 34 9.57 -3.13 -10.04
C GLN A 34 10.42 -4.32 -9.58
N ARG A 35 10.22 -4.84 -8.35
CA ARG A 35 10.89 -6.07 -7.88
C ARG A 35 10.59 -7.28 -8.76
N LEU A 36 9.39 -7.33 -9.34
CA LEU A 36 8.93 -8.40 -10.23
C LEU A 36 9.29 -8.16 -11.71
N GLY A 37 9.98 -7.05 -12.03
CA GLY A 37 10.31 -6.66 -13.40
C GLY A 37 9.11 -6.24 -14.24
N ILE A 38 8.01 -5.84 -13.60
CA ILE A 38 6.78 -5.35 -14.24
C ILE A 38 6.87 -3.83 -14.34
N LYS A 39 6.60 -3.26 -15.53
CA LYS A 39 6.50 -1.81 -15.71
C LYS A 39 5.28 -1.29 -14.95
N ALA A 40 5.48 -0.35 -14.05
CA ALA A 40 4.42 0.26 -13.25
C ALA A 40 4.04 1.62 -13.82
N VAL A 41 2.76 1.78 -14.17
CA VAL A 41 2.18 3.04 -14.64
C VAL A 41 1.39 3.65 -13.50
N SER A 42 1.71 4.88 -13.15
CA SER A 42 0.98 5.68 -12.17
C SER A 42 0.11 6.71 -12.86
N CYS A 43 -0.92 7.18 -12.17
CA CYS A 43 -1.79 8.23 -12.65
C CYS A 43 -1.79 9.41 -11.68
N VAL A 44 -1.75 10.61 -12.25
CA VAL A 44 -1.77 11.86 -11.48
C VAL A 44 -2.89 12.76 -11.97
N ALA A 45 -3.57 13.40 -11.02
CA ALA A 45 -4.43 14.53 -11.31
C ALA A 45 -3.62 15.82 -11.20
N GLU A 46 -4.17 16.92 -11.70
CA GLU A 46 -3.55 18.25 -11.60
C GLU A 46 -3.17 18.59 -10.14
N GLY A 47 -1.90 18.87 -9.91
CA GLY A 47 -1.30 19.17 -8.60
C GLY A 47 -0.64 17.98 -7.89
N ASP A 48 -0.72 16.77 -8.46
CA ASP A 48 -0.06 15.56 -7.91
C ASP A 48 1.21 15.16 -8.67
N GLU A 49 1.73 16.01 -9.57
CA GLU A 49 2.84 15.67 -10.46
C GLU A 49 4.15 15.38 -9.72
N HIS A 50 4.28 15.94 -8.51
CA HIS A 50 5.44 15.76 -7.64
C HIS A 50 5.17 14.83 -6.45
N ALA A 51 4.01 14.16 -6.43
CA ALA A 51 3.72 13.14 -5.42
C ALA A 51 4.68 11.95 -5.56
N LEU A 52 4.98 11.27 -4.46
CA LEU A 52 6.00 10.21 -4.47
C LEU A 52 5.65 9.07 -5.43
N HIS A 53 4.38 8.67 -5.51
CA HIS A 53 3.94 7.59 -6.42
C HIS A 53 4.14 7.97 -7.90
N ALA A 54 4.11 9.26 -8.25
CA ALA A 54 4.46 9.73 -9.58
C ALA A 54 5.96 9.65 -9.84
N LEU A 55 6.77 10.06 -8.86
CA LEU A 55 8.24 10.08 -8.97
C LEU A 55 8.86 8.68 -9.05
N VAL A 56 8.25 7.68 -8.41
CA VAL A 56 8.80 6.31 -8.40
C VAL A 56 8.27 5.41 -9.51
N ALA A 57 7.23 5.84 -10.25
CA ALA A 57 6.66 5.04 -11.34
C ALA A 57 7.56 5.04 -12.59
N ASP A 58 7.44 4.00 -13.41
CA ASP A 58 8.18 3.92 -14.68
C ASP A 58 7.54 4.81 -15.75
N GLU A 59 6.25 5.06 -15.65
CA GLU A 59 5.48 5.97 -16.49
C GLU A 59 4.36 6.64 -15.68
N VAL A 60 4.02 7.87 -16.05
CA VAL A 60 2.95 8.64 -15.42
C VAL A 60 1.98 9.15 -16.48
N ILE A 61 0.69 8.85 -16.31
CA ILE A 61 -0.40 9.35 -17.14
C ILE A 61 -1.18 10.44 -16.37
N ALA A 62 -1.38 11.59 -17.00
CA ALA A 62 -2.26 12.62 -16.47
C ALA A 62 -3.73 12.24 -16.68
N LEU A 63 -4.54 12.24 -15.62
CA LEU A 63 -5.98 11.95 -15.68
C LEU A 63 -6.84 13.15 -16.09
N GLY A 64 -6.23 14.34 -16.21
CA GLY A 64 -6.91 15.60 -16.52
C GLY A 64 -7.13 16.45 -15.27
N PRO A 65 -8.32 17.08 -15.10
CA PRO A 65 -8.58 18.00 -13.99
C PRO A 65 -8.38 17.32 -12.63
N ALA A 66 -8.25 18.12 -11.57
CA ALA A 66 -8.07 17.61 -10.22
C ALA A 66 -9.09 16.49 -9.86
N ALA A 67 -8.63 15.44 -9.20
CA ALA A 67 -9.42 14.22 -8.99
C ALA A 67 -10.73 14.46 -8.20
N ASP A 68 -10.78 15.53 -7.40
CA ASP A 68 -11.95 15.98 -6.65
C ASP A 68 -13.03 16.66 -7.54
N GLN A 69 -12.70 16.96 -8.79
CA GLN A 69 -13.62 17.53 -9.78
C GLN A 69 -14.28 16.46 -10.65
N LEU A 70 -13.78 15.21 -10.61
CA LEU A 70 -14.33 14.11 -11.39
C LEU A 70 -15.38 13.34 -10.59
N SER A 71 -16.47 12.93 -11.27
CA SER A 71 -17.34 11.94 -10.65
C SER A 71 -16.60 10.61 -10.52
N ARG A 72 -17.05 9.75 -9.61
CA ARG A 72 -16.52 8.39 -9.45
C ARG A 72 -16.46 7.63 -10.78
N ASN A 73 -17.50 7.73 -11.59
CA ASN A 73 -17.57 7.02 -12.86
C ASN A 73 -16.58 7.61 -13.87
N ASP A 74 -16.45 8.93 -13.93
CA ASP A 74 -15.49 9.59 -14.82
C ASP A 74 -14.05 9.21 -14.43
N LEU A 75 -13.75 9.16 -13.13
CA LEU A 75 -12.44 8.73 -12.64
C LEU A 75 -12.15 7.26 -12.96
N ILE A 76 -13.14 6.36 -12.84
CA ILE A 76 -13.02 4.97 -13.28
C ILE A 76 -12.70 4.89 -14.77
N GLN A 77 -13.43 5.65 -15.61
CA GLN A 77 -13.16 5.67 -17.05
C GLN A 77 -11.76 6.22 -17.35
N ALA A 78 -11.33 7.29 -16.67
CA ALA A 78 -10.00 7.86 -16.84
C ALA A 78 -8.89 6.85 -16.52
N PHE A 79 -9.03 6.03 -15.48
CA PHE A 79 -8.08 4.95 -15.19
C PHE A 79 -8.06 3.86 -16.27
N ILE A 80 -9.23 3.50 -16.80
CA ILE A 80 -9.33 2.52 -17.89
C ILE A 80 -8.66 3.05 -19.16
N GLU A 81 -8.95 4.30 -19.53
CA GLU A 81 -8.31 4.97 -20.67
C GLU A 81 -6.79 5.07 -20.50
N ALA A 82 -6.32 5.46 -19.31
CA ALA A 82 -4.90 5.48 -18.98
C ALA A 82 -4.24 4.10 -19.11
N ALA A 83 -4.93 3.02 -18.72
CA ALA A 83 -4.42 1.67 -18.85
C ALA A 83 -4.27 1.27 -20.33
N LEU A 84 -5.29 1.59 -21.14
CA LEU A 84 -5.27 1.31 -22.57
C LEU A 84 -4.17 2.08 -23.30
N VAL A 85 -4.00 3.38 -23.00
CA VAL A 85 -2.98 4.23 -23.64
C VAL A 85 -1.56 3.83 -23.24
N SER A 86 -1.34 3.46 -21.99
CA SER A 86 -0.02 3.03 -21.49
C SER A 86 0.36 1.59 -21.88
N GLY A 87 -0.57 0.84 -22.47
CA GLY A 87 -0.40 -0.57 -22.81
C GLY A 87 -0.44 -1.51 -21.61
N ALA A 88 -0.99 -1.07 -20.48
CA ALA A 88 -1.21 -1.92 -19.32
C ALA A 88 -2.27 -2.99 -19.63
N THR A 89 -1.99 -4.25 -19.27
CA THR A 89 -2.95 -5.35 -19.42
C THR A 89 -3.73 -5.62 -18.14
N ALA A 90 -3.29 -5.04 -17.02
CA ALA A 90 -3.91 -5.19 -15.71
C ALA A 90 -3.94 -3.86 -14.97
N ILE A 91 -4.97 -3.68 -14.15
CA ILE A 91 -5.11 -2.56 -13.22
C ILE A 91 -5.05 -3.10 -11.79
N HIS A 92 -4.08 -2.62 -11.02
CA HIS A 92 -4.05 -2.80 -9.57
C HIS A 92 -4.75 -1.61 -8.91
N PRO A 93 -5.83 -1.83 -8.14
CA PRO A 93 -6.67 -0.75 -7.61
C PRO A 93 -6.13 -0.07 -6.34
N GLY A 94 -5.04 -0.61 -5.79
CA GLY A 94 -4.56 -0.25 -4.46
C GLY A 94 -5.66 -0.43 -3.42
N GLY A 95 -5.99 0.63 -2.68
CA GLY A 95 -7.05 0.63 -1.66
C GLY A 95 -8.47 0.86 -2.19
N ALA A 96 -8.66 1.46 -3.38
CA ALA A 96 -9.92 1.75 -4.10
C ALA A 96 -11.21 2.03 -3.30
N ARG A 97 -11.11 2.59 -2.08
CA ARG A 97 -12.28 2.82 -1.21
C ARG A 97 -13.25 3.83 -1.83
N ASP A 98 -12.71 4.89 -2.41
CA ASP A 98 -13.52 6.01 -2.92
C ASP A 98 -14.13 5.71 -4.30
N LEU A 99 -13.53 4.78 -5.04
CA LEU A 99 -13.97 4.33 -6.37
C LEU A 99 -15.10 3.30 -6.31
N GLY A 100 -15.25 2.58 -5.20
CA GLY A 100 -16.19 1.47 -5.09
C GLY A 100 -15.67 0.23 -5.84
N VAL A 101 -15.02 -0.67 -5.10
CA VAL A 101 -14.32 -1.87 -5.61
C VAL A 101 -15.13 -2.67 -6.63
N ALA A 102 -16.41 -2.96 -6.34
CA ALA A 102 -17.22 -3.80 -7.20
C ALA A 102 -17.50 -3.17 -8.59
N GLY A 103 -17.91 -1.91 -8.60
CA GLY A 103 -18.20 -1.19 -9.85
C GLY A 103 -16.94 -0.95 -10.67
N PHE A 104 -15.84 -0.60 -10.00
CA PHE A 104 -14.57 -0.40 -10.69
C PHE A 104 -14.09 -1.69 -11.35
N ALA A 105 -14.01 -2.79 -10.60
CA ALA A 105 -13.55 -4.06 -11.15
C ALA A 105 -14.45 -4.58 -12.29
N GLN A 106 -15.77 -4.41 -12.19
CA GLN A 106 -16.67 -4.71 -13.31
C GLN A 106 -16.34 -3.90 -14.56
N ALA A 107 -16.05 -2.60 -14.41
CA ALA A 107 -15.65 -1.75 -15.53
C ALA A 107 -14.29 -2.16 -16.12
N VAL A 108 -13.30 -2.51 -15.29
CA VAL A 108 -12.00 -3.04 -15.73
C VAL A 108 -12.18 -4.31 -16.55
N LEU A 109 -12.97 -5.27 -16.05
CA LEU A 109 -13.25 -6.52 -16.75
C LEU A 109 -14.02 -6.28 -18.05
N ALA A 110 -14.99 -5.36 -18.06
CA ALA A 110 -15.75 -5.01 -19.26
C ALA A 110 -14.88 -4.35 -20.34
N ALA A 111 -13.80 -3.68 -19.95
CA ALA A 111 -12.80 -3.11 -20.85
C ALA A 111 -11.78 -4.15 -21.38
N GLY A 112 -11.90 -5.43 -20.99
CA GLY A 112 -10.98 -6.48 -21.39
C GLY A 112 -9.65 -6.46 -20.64
N LEU A 113 -9.55 -5.71 -19.55
CA LEU A 113 -8.38 -5.61 -18.68
C LEU A 113 -8.47 -6.59 -17.52
N ILE A 114 -7.32 -6.96 -16.95
CA ILE A 114 -7.24 -7.82 -15.77
C ILE A 114 -7.38 -6.98 -14.50
N TRP A 115 -8.28 -7.39 -13.61
CA TRP A 115 -8.37 -6.84 -12.27
C TRP A 115 -7.31 -7.48 -11.37
N ALA A 116 -6.29 -6.71 -11.01
CA ALA A 116 -5.23 -7.14 -10.10
C ALA A 116 -5.48 -6.74 -8.64
N GLY A 117 -6.75 -6.59 -8.25
CA GLY A 117 -7.16 -6.33 -6.88
C GLY A 117 -7.64 -7.58 -6.16
N ALA A 118 -8.20 -7.38 -4.96
CA ALA A 118 -8.88 -8.47 -4.24
C ALA A 118 -10.05 -9.04 -5.09
N PRO A 119 -10.32 -10.35 -5.05
CA PRO A 119 -11.42 -10.96 -5.80
C PRO A 119 -12.80 -10.36 -5.47
N LEU A 120 -13.68 -10.27 -6.49
CA LEU A 120 -15.00 -9.62 -6.39
C LEU A 120 -16.06 -10.40 -5.59
N ALA A 121 -15.82 -11.65 -5.24
CA ALA A 121 -16.79 -12.53 -4.61
C ALA A 121 -16.41 -12.89 -3.16
N GLY A 122 -17.23 -12.45 -2.21
CA GLY A 122 -17.54 -13.20 -0.98
C GLY A 122 -16.47 -13.39 0.09
N LEU A 123 -15.39 -12.61 0.11
CA LEU A 123 -14.28 -12.81 1.04
C LEU A 123 -13.82 -11.48 1.69
N THR A 124 -13.56 -11.49 2.99
CA THR A 124 -13.13 -10.30 3.77
C THR A 124 -11.63 -10.03 3.63
N PRO A 125 -11.06 -8.88 3.97
CA PRO A 125 -9.60 -8.66 3.93
C PRO A 125 -8.82 -9.31 5.10
N TRP A 126 -7.62 -9.90 4.87
CA TRP A 126 -6.78 -10.55 5.92
C TRP A 126 -6.43 -9.64 7.10
N SER A 127 -6.34 -8.35 6.81
CA SER A 127 -6.15 -7.28 7.77
C SER A 127 -7.26 -7.21 8.84
N GLU A 128 -8.45 -7.75 8.55
CA GLU A 128 -9.60 -7.79 9.46
C GLU A 128 -9.72 -9.09 10.27
N THR A 129 -9.05 -10.18 9.87
CA THR A 129 -8.86 -11.38 10.72
C THR A 129 -7.93 -11.12 11.91
N VAL A 130 -7.29 -9.95 11.92
CA VAL A 130 -6.39 -9.47 12.97
C VAL A 130 -7.09 -8.33 13.70
N ARG A 131 -8.02 -8.62 14.62
CA ARG A 131 -8.64 -7.58 15.47
C ARG A 131 -8.29 -7.73 16.94
N ARG A 132 -7.56 -6.71 17.43
CA ARG A 132 -7.66 -5.98 18.72
C ARG A 132 -7.70 -6.77 20.05
N GLY A 133 -7.45 -8.07 20.06
CA GLY A 133 -7.44 -8.87 21.29
C GLY A 133 -6.48 -10.05 21.30
N ASP A 134 -6.00 -10.51 20.15
CA ASP A 134 -4.99 -11.56 20.10
C ASP A 134 -3.59 -10.97 20.29
N ARG A 135 -2.89 -11.54 21.26
CA ARG A 135 -1.58 -11.14 21.81
C ARG A 135 -0.43 -11.16 20.80
N ALA A 136 -0.70 -11.25 19.50
CA ALA A 136 0.25 -11.35 18.38
C ALA A 136 0.35 -10.06 17.53
N LEU A 137 -0.67 -9.19 17.53
CA LEU A 137 -0.73 -8.02 16.64
C LEU A 137 -1.37 -6.82 17.35
N LEU A 138 -0.60 -5.74 17.57
CA LEU A 138 -1.08 -4.51 18.21
C LEU A 138 -1.21 -3.38 17.17
N TRP A 139 -2.37 -2.72 17.15
CA TRP A 139 -2.69 -1.58 16.30
C TRP A 139 -3.16 -0.41 17.17
N GLU A 140 -2.39 0.68 17.21
CA GLU A 140 -2.64 1.76 18.18
C GLU A 140 -3.59 2.87 17.64
N THR A 141 -3.94 2.92 16.34
CA THR A 141 -4.79 4.01 15.77
C THR A 141 -5.95 3.50 14.86
N ALA A 142 -7.10 3.10 15.43
CA ALA A 142 -8.20 2.39 14.73
C ALA A 142 -9.04 3.21 13.70
N PRO A 143 -9.63 2.54 12.68
CA PRO A 143 -11.05 2.78 12.28
C PRO A 143 -11.88 1.46 12.09
N PRO A 144 -13.22 1.52 11.84
CA PRO A 144 -14.23 0.76 12.58
C PRO A 144 -14.47 -0.70 12.11
N VAL A 145 -15.35 -1.42 12.84
CA VAL A 145 -15.71 -2.84 12.61
C VAL A 145 -17.21 -3.03 12.68
N ALA A 146 -17.77 -3.81 11.74
CA ALA A 146 -18.62 -4.98 12.05
C ALA A 146 -18.95 -5.76 10.76
N GLY A 147 -18.61 -7.06 10.67
CA GLY A 147 -19.46 -7.99 9.90
C GLY A 147 -18.94 -9.32 9.30
N GLN A 148 -17.74 -9.48 8.73
CA GLN A 148 -17.46 -10.64 7.82
C GLN A 148 -16.02 -11.25 7.93
N ALA A 149 -15.79 -12.45 7.35
CA ALA A 149 -14.58 -13.34 7.45
C ALA A 149 -13.66 -13.43 6.17
N ALA A 150 -12.31 -13.59 6.32
CA ALA A 150 -11.27 -13.03 5.38
C ALA A 150 -10.35 -13.89 4.47
N GLN A 151 -9.81 -13.27 3.38
CA GLN A 151 -8.87 -13.61 2.28
C GLN A 151 -7.99 -12.40 1.78
N PRO A 152 -6.89 -12.62 1.01
CA PRO A 152 -5.84 -11.62 0.80
C PRO A 152 -6.29 -10.41 -0.05
N GLY A 153 -6.07 -9.20 0.46
CA GLY A 153 -6.33 -7.95 -0.23
C GLY A 153 -5.70 -6.78 0.51
N VAL A 154 -5.08 -5.83 -0.20
CA VAL A 154 -4.41 -4.66 0.37
C VAL A 154 -5.43 -3.66 0.90
N VAL A 155 -5.90 -3.85 2.14
CA VAL A 155 -6.71 -2.87 2.88
C VAL A 155 -6.53 -3.06 4.39
N GLY A 156 -5.62 -2.36 5.07
CA GLY A 156 -5.49 -2.39 6.54
C GLY A 156 -4.12 -2.87 7.00
N PRO A 157 -3.93 -3.47 8.21
CA PRO A 157 -2.64 -3.96 8.73
C PRO A 157 -1.94 -5.06 7.90
N ASP A 158 -1.94 -4.97 6.57
CA ASP A 158 -1.33 -5.91 5.64
C ASP A 158 0.15 -6.14 5.96
N ARG A 159 0.88 -5.06 6.30
CA ARG A 159 2.28 -5.19 6.75
C ARG A 159 2.42 -5.99 8.05
N LEU A 160 1.41 -5.98 8.93
CA LEU A 160 1.42 -6.84 10.12
C LEU A 160 1.33 -8.32 9.72
N VAL A 161 0.47 -8.63 8.76
CA VAL A 161 0.34 -9.99 8.21
C VAL A 161 1.64 -10.42 7.54
N GLU A 162 2.19 -9.59 6.65
CA GLU A 162 3.46 -9.88 5.97
C GLU A 162 4.59 -10.09 6.99
N ALA A 163 4.64 -9.27 8.03
CA ALA A 163 5.64 -9.37 9.09
C ALA A 163 5.61 -10.71 9.83
N VAL A 164 4.42 -11.24 10.14
CA VAL A 164 4.31 -12.51 10.90
C VAL A 164 4.28 -13.76 10.02
N THR A 165 3.93 -13.63 8.74
CA THR A 165 3.80 -14.76 7.79
C THR A 165 4.98 -14.87 6.81
N GLY A 166 5.75 -13.80 6.62
CA GLY A 166 6.82 -13.71 5.62
C GLY A 166 6.32 -13.59 4.18
N LEU A 167 5.02 -13.39 3.96
CA LEU A 167 4.44 -13.26 2.63
C LEU A 167 4.60 -11.84 2.08
N ASP A 168 4.67 -11.70 0.75
CA ASP A 168 4.41 -10.44 0.04
C ASP A 168 3.00 -10.51 -0.55
N LEU A 169 2.07 -9.73 0.01
CA LEU A 169 0.67 -9.76 -0.37
C LEU A 169 0.42 -9.09 -1.73
N VAL A 170 1.19 -8.06 -2.09
CA VAL A 170 1.06 -7.40 -3.39
C VAL A 170 1.54 -8.33 -4.50
N GLU A 171 2.69 -8.98 -4.30
CA GLU A 171 3.19 -9.98 -5.24
C GLU A 171 2.16 -11.10 -5.44
N ARG A 172 1.57 -11.61 -4.35
CA ARG A 172 0.53 -12.65 -4.42
C ARG A 172 -0.70 -12.20 -5.18
N GLN A 173 -1.15 -10.96 -5.00
CA GLN A 173 -2.27 -10.41 -5.77
C GLN A 173 -1.95 -10.37 -7.26
N LEU A 174 -0.76 -9.89 -7.63
CA LEU A 174 -0.33 -9.82 -9.04
C LEU A 174 -0.22 -11.22 -9.66
N ARG A 175 0.40 -12.17 -8.96
CA ARG A 175 0.51 -13.57 -9.39
C ARG A 175 -0.86 -14.23 -9.57
N HIS A 176 -1.74 -14.04 -8.59
CA HIS A 176 -3.08 -14.60 -8.65
C HIS A 176 -3.89 -14.02 -9.82
N ALA A 177 -3.80 -12.71 -10.04
CA ALA A 177 -4.43 -12.05 -11.17
C ALA A 177 -3.88 -12.54 -12.53
N ALA A 178 -2.63 -12.97 -12.58
CA ALA A 178 -2.03 -13.63 -13.75
C ALA A 178 -2.44 -15.11 -13.91
N GLY A 179 -3.30 -15.63 -13.04
CA GLY A 179 -3.81 -17.00 -13.09
C GLY A 179 -2.97 -18.02 -12.32
N GLU A 180 -1.98 -17.58 -11.53
CA GLU A 180 -1.26 -18.48 -10.62
C GLU A 180 -2.16 -18.87 -9.43
N PRO A 181 -2.06 -20.11 -8.93
CA PRO A 181 -2.77 -20.52 -7.73
C PRO A 181 -2.26 -19.75 -6.51
N LEU A 182 -3.13 -19.53 -5.52
CA LEU A 182 -2.71 -19.03 -4.22
C LEU A 182 -2.07 -20.17 -3.44
N ASP A 183 -0.84 -19.97 -2.94
CA ASP A 183 -0.20 -20.90 -2.02
C ASP A 183 -0.86 -20.87 -0.65
N ASP A 184 -0.66 -21.94 0.10
CA ASP A 184 -1.00 -22.03 1.51
C ASP A 184 -0.36 -20.89 2.33
N VAL A 185 -1.07 -20.50 3.39
CA VAL A 185 -0.65 -19.46 4.31
C VAL A 185 0.25 -20.07 5.38
N PRO A 186 1.51 -19.61 5.54
CA PRO A 186 2.35 -20.07 6.64
C PRO A 186 1.71 -19.75 7.99
N ALA A 187 1.93 -20.62 8.98
CA ALA A 187 1.53 -20.32 10.34
C ALA A 187 2.24 -19.04 10.82
N PRO A 188 1.52 -18.07 11.43
CA PRO A 188 2.13 -16.83 11.87
C PRO A 188 3.16 -17.10 12.96
N SER A 189 4.26 -16.36 12.92
CA SER A 189 5.36 -16.46 13.88
C SER A 189 5.70 -15.09 14.49
N GLY A 190 6.02 -15.09 15.79
CA GLY A 190 6.39 -13.88 16.51
C GLY A 190 5.21 -12.93 16.78
N HIS A 191 5.52 -11.64 16.83
CA HIS A 191 4.57 -10.55 17.09
C HIS A 191 4.92 -9.37 16.18
N ALA A 192 3.93 -8.67 15.65
CA ALA A 192 4.15 -7.44 14.90
C ALA A 192 3.32 -6.27 15.44
N ILE A 193 3.92 -5.08 15.43
CA ILE A 193 3.28 -3.83 15.86
C ILE A 193 3.49 -2.81 14.74
N GLN A 194 2.43 -2.06 14.43
CA GLN A 194 2.50 -0.97 13.47
C GLN A 194 2.07 0.34 14.12
N ALA A 195 2.82 1.39 13.80
CA ALA A 195 2.47 2.76 14.09
C ALA A 195 2.39 3.58 12.80
N ALA A 196 1.49 4.56 12.77
CA ALA A 196 1.39 5.53 11.71
C ALA A 196 1.93 6.89 12.17
N LEU A 197 2.76 7.51 11.34
CA LEU A 197 3.20 8.90 11.50
C LEU A 197 2.28 9.79 10.68
N TYR A 198 1.63 10.74 11.35
CA TYR A 198 0.72 11.69 10.71
C TYR A 198 1.38 13.05 10.47
N ALA A 199 0.89 13.72 9.43
CA ALA A 199 1.11 15.13 9.17
C ALA A 199 0.46 15.95 10.28
N GLY A 200 1.12 17.03 10.67
CA GLY A 200 0.58 17.98 11.63
C GLY A 200 -0.59 18.79 11.04
N PRO A 201 -1.36 19.49 11.88
CA PRO A 201 -2.64 20.14 11.54
C PRO A 201 -2.59 21.27 10.49
N GLN A 202 -1.45 21.53 9.82
CA GLN A 202 -1.26 22.65 8.88
C GLN A 202 -1.08 22.26 7.41
N THR A 203 -1.28 20.99 7.02
CA THR A 203 -1.07 20.55 5.63
C THR A 203 -2.35 20.67 4.80
N LEU A 204 -2.73 21.90 4.43
CA LEU A 204 -3.81 22.17 3.44
C LEU A 204 -3.27 22.60 2.07
N VAL A 205 -1.95 22.81 1.96
CA VAL A 205 -1.26 23.18 0.73
C VAL A 205 -0.20 22.12 0.42
N PRO A 206 0.13 21.90 -0.86
CA PRO A 206 1.25 21.03 -1.20
C PRO A 206 2.55 21.50 -0.53
N VAL A 207 3.26 20.58 0.12
CA VAL A 207 4.50 20.88 0.85
C VAL A 207 5.63 19.99 0.31
N ALA A 208 6.73 20.63 -0.08
CA ALA A 208 7.94 19.92 -0.47
C ALA A 208 8.56 19.21 0.75
N VAL A 209 8.90 17.93 0.58
CA VAL A 209 9.51 17.12 1.63
C VAL A 209 10.95 17.57 1.88
N ARG A 210 11.30 17.78 3.15
CA ARG A 210 12.67 18.16 3.56
C ARG A 210 13.09 17.48 4.84
N GLY A 211 14.36 17.09 4.86
CA GLY A 211 14.99 16.52 6.05
C GLY A 211 14.37 15.19 6.46
N TRP A 212 13.89 14.41 5.48
CA TRP A 212 13.35 13.08 5.69
C TRP A 212 14.49 12.09 5.89
N VAL A 213 14.56 11.50 7.09
CA VAL A 213 15.56 10.49 7.45
C VAL A 213 14.82 9.25 7.92
N VAL A 214 15.13 8.12 7.28
CA VAL A 214 14.59 6.79 7.61
C VAL A 214 15.74 5.91 8.07
N PRO A 215 15.74 5.45 9.34
CA PRO A 215 16.76 4.53 9.80
C PRO A 215 16.54 3.13 9.22
N GLU A 216 17.63 2.44 8.88
CA GLU A 216 17.59 1.00 8.70
C GLU A 216 17.57 0.32 10.06
N HIS A 217 16.64 -0.60 10.27
CA HIS A 217 16.54 -1.35 11.51
C HIS A 217 16.11 -2.78 11.23
N ASP A 218 16.82 -3.74 11.81
CA ASP A 218 16.47 -5.16 11.67
C ASP A 218 15.06 -5.43 12.21
N GLY A 219 14.28 -6.19 11.45
CA GLY A 219 12.89 -6.50 11.74
C GLY A 219 11.93 -5.32 11.63
N VAL A 220 12.30 -4.21 10.97
CA VAL A 220 11.43 -3.04 10.77
C VAL A 220 11.28 -2.69 9.29
N VAL A 221 10.05 -2.41 8.88
CA VAL A 221 9.72 -1.90 7.54
C VAL A 221 9.02 -0.56 7.68
N ILE A 222 9.48 0.44 6.91
CA ILE A 222 8.91 1.78 6.89
C ILE A 222 8.37 2.05 5.48
N ASP A 223 7.04 2.09 5.36
CA ASP A 223 6.38 2.58 4.16
C ASP A 223 6.12 4.08 4.31
N ALA A 224 6.49 4.89 3.33
CA ALA A 224 6.34 6.34 3.43
C ALA A 224 5.90 6.94 2.09
N VAL A 225 5.16 8.04 2.17
CA VAL A 225 4.88 8.94 1.04
C VAL A 225 5.95 10.04 0.90
N LEU A 226 6.95 10.01 1.78
CA LEU A 226 8.02 10.99 1.85
C LEU A 226 9.28 10.48 1.17
N ALA A 227 9.85 11.31 0.29
CA ALA A 227 11.21 11.20 -0.22
C ALA A 227 11.72 12.59 -0.59
N ASP A 228 13.03 12.78 -0.59
CA ASP A 228 13.61 14.04 -1.07
C ASP A 228 13.20 14.31 -2.52
N GLY A 229 12.74 15.53 -2.79
CA GLY A 229 12.20 15.94 -4.09
C GLY A 229 10.71 15.65 -4.30
N ALA A 230 10.08 14.85 -3.41
CA ALA A 230 8.64 14.64 -3.43
C ALA A 230 7.88 15.80 -2.76
N TRP A 231 6.60 15.89 -3.06
CA TRP A 231 5.66 16.80 -2.45
C TRP A 231 4.56 16.00 -1.78
N LEU A 232 4.22 16.35 -0.54
CA LEU A 232 2.96 15.93 0.07
C LEU A 232 1.86 16.79 -0.56
N THR A 233 0.87 16.16 -1.19
CA THR A 233 -0.18 16.91 -1.89
C THR A 233 -1.42 17.03 -1.04
N ARG A 234 -2.35 17.93 -1.41
CA ARG A 234 -3.65 18.07 -0.71
C ARG A 234 -4.51 16.81 -0.79
N HIS A 235 -4.20 15.93 -1.72
CA HIS A 235 -4.91 14.69 -1.94
C HIS A 235 -4.29 13.58 -1.07
N ASP A 236 -3.02 13.61 -0.72
CA ASP A 236 -2.47 12.56 0.15
C ASP A 236 -3.22 12.46 1.49
N ASP A 237 -3.43 11.22 1.95
CA ASP A 237 -3.90 11.01 3.31
C ASP A 237 -2.92 11.69 4.29
N ALA A 238 -3.42 12.15 5.43
CA ALA A 238 -2.56 12.73 6.48
C ALA A 238 -1.49 11.75 7.02
N VAL A 239 -1.43 10.50 6.55
CA VAL A 239 -0.41 9.52 6.94
C VAL A 239 0.86 9.72 6.11
N LEU A 240 1.92 10.21 6.76
CA LEU A 240 3.24 10.41 6.17
C LEU A 240 4.02 9.10 6.01
N ALA A 241 3.92 8.23 7.03
CA ALA A 241 4.59 6.93 7.03
C ALA A 241 3.88 5.91 7.93
N ARG A 242 4.10 4.64 7.66
CA ARG A 242 3.74 3.51 8.53
C ARG A 242 5.00 2.73 8.87
N VAL A 243 5.28 2.60 10.17
CA VAL A 243 6.42 1.87 10.71
C VAL A 243 5.91 0.56 11.26
N THR A 244 6.36 -0.56 10.69
CA THR A 244 5.97 -1.91 11.13
C THR A 244 7.17 -2.63 11.67
N ALA A 245 7.11 -3.08 12.92
CA ALA A 245 8.15 -3.87 13.54
C ALA A 245 7.66 -5.28 13.82
N HIS A 246 8.50 -6.27 13.50
CA HIS A 246 8.34 -7.67 13.87
C HIS A 246 9.33 -8.03 14.98
N GLY A 247 8.94 -8.91 15.88
CA GLY A 247 9.79 -9.48 16.92
C GLY A 247 9.37 -10.91 17.26
N ARG A 248 10.23 -11.65 17.95
CA ARG A 248 9.90 -12.99 18.49
C ARG A 248 8.72 -12.95 19.49
N ASP A 249 8.53 -11.80 20.13
CA ASP A 249 7.50 -11.50 21.11
C ASP A 249 7.12 -10.01 21.05
N ARG A 250 6.06 -9.63 21.77
CA ARG A 250 5.57 -8.23 21.79
C ARG A 250 6.63 -7.25 22.28
N ALA A 251 7.42 -7.62 23.29
CA ALA A 251 8.40 -6.73 23.89
C ALA A 251 9.50 -6.39 22.89
N GLN A 252 10.04 -7.40 22.19
CA GLN A 252 11.03 -7.18 21.15
C GLN A 252 10.46 -6.38 19.96
N ALA A 253 9.23 -6.65 19.54
CA ALA A 253 8.59 -5.88 18.47
C ALA A 253 8.43 -4.40 18.84
N LEU A 254 8.03 -4.12 20.09
CA LEU A 254 7.91 -2.76 20.59
C LEU A 254 9.26 -2.07 20.71
N ASP A 255 10.30 -2.76 21.20
CA ASP A 255 11.65 -2.19 21.30
C ASP A 255 12.22 -1.81 19.93
N ARG A 256 12.04 -2.68 18.94
CA ARG A 256 12.40 -2.40 17.54
C ARG A 256 11.61 -1.22 16.98
N LEU A 257 10.30 -1.16 17.24
CA LEU A 257 9.45 -0.05 16.80
C LEU A 257 9.89 1.28 17.40
N THR A 258 10.14 1.32 18.72
CA THR A 258 10.62 2.51 19.42
C THR A 258 11.96 2.97 18.86
N ALA A 259 12.93 2.06 18.73
CA ALA A 259 14.26 2.40 18.20
C ALA A 259 14.18 2.97 16.77
N ALA A 260 13.34 2.40 15.91
CA ALA A 260 13.13 2.91 14.56
C ALA A 260 12.47 4.30 14.57
N VAL A 261 11.42 4.53 15.36
CA VAL A 261 10.74 5.83 15.43
C VAL A 261 11.63 6.91 16.05
N ASP A 262 12.50 6.56 16.99
CA ASP A 262 13.48 7.49 17.56
C ASP A 262 14.53 7.94 16.53
N GLY A 263 14.85 7.09 15.55
CA GLY A 263 15.75 7.41 14.45
C GLY A 263 15.12 8.19 13.28
N ILE A 264 13.79 8.29 13.20
CA ILE A 264 13.11 9.06 12.15
C ILE A 264 13.33 10.57 12.37
N ALA A 265 13.57 11.29 11.28
CA ALA A 265 13.51 12.75 11.26
C ALA A 265 12.73 13.25 10.04
N VAL A 266 12.03 14.36 10.20
CA VAL A 266 11.38 15.11 9.12
C VAL A 266 11.32 16.57 9.55
N THR A 267 11.73 17.48 8.65
CA THR A 267 11.63 18.93 8.88
C THR A 267 10.36 19.48 8.27
N GLU A 268 10.07 19.08 7.03
CA GLU A 268 8.85 19.41 6.29
C GLU A 268 8.31 18.13 5.62
N PRO A 269 6.99 17.88 5.66
CA PRO A 269 5.97 18.66 6.38
C PRO A 269 6.09 18.49 7.91
N PRO A 270 5.46 19.37 8.71
CA PRO A 270 5.33 19.16 10.14
C PRO A 270 4.70 17.79 10.42
N ALA A 271 5.24 17.04 11.36
CA ALA A 271 4.80 15.70 11.67
C ALA A 271 4.57 15.51 13.18
N GLU A 272 3.62 14.64 13.54
CA GLU A 272 3.27 14.34 14.93
C GLU A 272 4.25 13.39 15.63
N LEU A 273 5.54 13.51 15.32
CA LEU A 273 6.58 12.58 15.77
C LEU A 273 6.76 12.58 17.30
N ALA A 274 6.60 13.74 17.94
CA ALA A 274 6.69 13.85 19.39
C ALA A 274 5.55 13.11 20.11
N ALA A 275 4.33 13.19 19.58
CA ALA A 275 3.17 12.48 20.12
C ALA A 275 3.34 10.96 19.93
N LEU A 276 3.79 10.53 18.76
CA LEU A 276 4.07 9.12 18.50
C LEU A 276 5.15 8.55 19.42
N ARG A 277 6.25 9.29 19.65
CA ARG A 277 7.30 8.88 20.60
C ARG A 277 6.83 8.82 22.06
N ALA A 278 5.87 9.66 22.45
CA ALA A 278 5.28 9.60 23.78
C ALA A 278 4.43 8.33 23.94
N LEU A 279 3.56 8.06 22.96
CA LEU A 279 2.72 6.87 22.92
C LEU A 279 3.53 5.58 23.03
N LEU A 280 4.60 5.44 22.24
CA LEU A 280 5.45 4.24 22.28
C LEU A 280 6.18 4.05 23.62
N ARG A 281 6.50 5.14 24.32
CA ARG A 281 7.10 5.08 25.66
C ARG A 281 6.10 4.63 26.72
N GLU A 282 4.82 5.00 26.58
CA GLU A 282 3.74 4.57 27.46
C GLU A 282 3.32 3.11 27.21
N SER A 283 3.49 2.61 25.99
CA SER A 283 3.15 1.24 25.60
C SER A 283 4.15 0.15 26.05
N ARG A 284 5.30 0.56 26.62
CA ARG A 284 6.40 -0.31 27.10
C ARG A 284 6.06 -1.03 28.41
#